data_AF-A0A059LC99-F1
#
_entry.id   AF-A0A059LC99-F1
#
_cell.length_a   1.000
_cell.length_b   1.000
_cell.length_c   1.000
_cell.angle_alpha   90.00
_cell.angle_beta   90.00
_cell.angle_gamma   90.00
#
_symmetry.space_group_name_H-M   'P 1'
#
loop_
_entity.id
_entity.type
_entity.pdbx_description
1 polymer ?
#
loop_
_entity_poly.entity_id
_entity_poly.type
_entity_poly.pdbx_seq_one_letter_code
_entity_poly.pdbx_strand_id
1 'polypeptide(L)'
;MAALPPAAPVTQLLDASTLRALDARAAAALLKSLHRHGARSRSQELFAAMRSAPPASPLGALAELYTYTTALSQCASAAQAQALFREMVARGVEPNVHAFSALLGVCAHAGDEEACSWALSSMAASRVAPNAVTCNILVDLYARQGRWREALDLLSRALQGGGAEGGDLGCLKKEELQVGGREHPASPTSHPSAGRAALHAQLRFAEPVAFETRTYDAVLGALSKAGRAREAVRVF
;
A
#
# COMPACT_ATOMS: atom_id res chain seq x y z
N MET A 1 11.67 -31.84 9.79
CA MET A 1 11.69 -30.44 10.29
C MET A 1 11.49 -30.50 11.80
N ALA A 2 12.55 -30.32 12.58
CA ALA A 2 12.43 -30.30 14.03
C ALA A 2 11.54 -29.12 14.44
N ALA A 3 10.49 -29.41 15.21
CA ALA A 3 9.58 -28.39 15.72
C ALA A 3 10.37 -27.38 16.58
N LEU A 4 10.28 -26.12 16.21
CA LEU A 4 11.06 -25.03 16.79
C LEU A 4 10.57 -24.79 18.25
N PRO A 5 11.41 -25.00 19.28
CA PRO A 5 10.98 -25.12 20.69
C PRO A 5 10.22 -23.86 21.15
N PRO A 6 9.05 -23.97 21.82
CA PRO A 6 8.09 -22.88 22.01
C PRO A 6 8.61 -21.67 22.82
N ALA A 7 9.61 -21.84 23.68
CA ALA A 7 9.97 -20.86 24.71
C ALA A 7 11.35 -20.18 24.57
N ALA A 8 12.21 -20.62 23.64
CA ALA A 8 13.52 -19.98 23.46
C ALA A 8 13.38 -18.74 22.55
N PRO A 9 14.04 -17.62 22.89
CA PRO A 9 14.08 -16.45 22.01
C PRO A 9 14.71 -16.84 20.68
N VAL A 10 14.14 -16.37 19.57
CA VAL A 10 14.59 -16.75 18.20
C VAL A 10 16.07 -16.46 17.98
N THR A 11 16.61 -15.47 18.67
CA THR A 11 18.04 -15.09 18.65
C THR A 11 18.97 -16.16 19.21
N GLN A 12 18.51 -17.00 20.15
CA GLN A 12 19.31 -18.12 20.67
C GLN A 12 19.32 -19.33 19.74
N LEU A 13 18.41 -19.37 18.77
CA LEU A 13 18.34 -20.41 17.73
C LEU A 13 19.21 -20.08 16.51
N LEU A 14 19.67 -18.84 16.40
CA LEU A 14 20.59 -18.38 15.37
C LEU A 14 21.99 -18.34 15.97
N ASP A 15 22.76 -19.40 15.77
CA ASP A 15 24.16 -19.43 16.21
C ASP A 15 25.02 -18.42 15.43
N ALA A 16 26.20 -18.11 15.96
CA ALA A 16 27.10 -17.13 15.34
C ALA A 16 27.54 -17.54 13.91
N SER A 17 27.47 -18.84 13.58
CA SER A 17 27.82 -19.35 12.25
C SER A 17 26.69 -19.10 11.24
N THR A 18 25.43 -19.36 11.60
CA THR A 18 24.26 -19.05 10.77
C THR A 18 24.07 -17.55 10.59
N LEU A 19 24.31 -16.74 11.63
CA LEU A 19 24.21 -15.28 11.54
C LEU A 19 25.24 -14.66 10.58
N ARG A 20 26.44 -15.24 10.46
CA ARG A 20 27.44 -14.78 9.48
C ARG A 20 27.13 -15.19 8.05
N ALA A 21 26.37 -16.27 7.87
CA ALA A 21 25.97 -16.77 6.56
C ALA A 21 24.67 -16.13 6.05
N LEU A 22 23.91 -15.46 6.92
CA LEU A 22 22.64 -14.84 6.58
C LEU A 22 22.88 -13.44 5.99
N ASP A 23 22.32 -13.18 4.82
CA ASP A 23 22.25 -11.83 4.25
C ASP A 23 20.88 -11.19 4.52
N ALA A 24 20.73 -9.90 4.23
CA ALA A 24 19.49 -9.16 4.47
C ALA A 24 18.27 -9.75 3.71
N ARG A 25 18.50 -10.39 2.56
CA ARG A 25 17.43 -11.03 1.76
C ARG A 25 16.96 -12.34 2.38
N ALA A 26 17.88 -13.18 2.83
CA ALA A 26 17.58 -14.40 3.55
C ALA A 26 16.91 -14.10 4.90
N ALA A 27 17.36 -13.05 5.60
CA ALA A 27 16.70 -12.55 6.80
C ALA A 27 15.26 -12.09 6.52
N ALA A 28 15.02 -11.33 5.44
CA ALA A 28 13.67 -10.93 5.04
C ALA A 28 12.79 -12.15 4.68
N ALA A 29 13.34 -13.16 4.00
CA ALA A 29 12.63 -14.39 3.69
C ALA A 29 12.27 -15.18 4.96
N LEU A 30 13.16 -15.22 5.95
CA LEU A 30 12.93 -15.84 7.25
C LEU A 30 11.79 -15.14 8.01
N LEU A 31 11.81 -13.80 8.08
CA LEU A 31 10.72 -13.00 8.67
C LEU A 31 9.38 -13.32 7.99
N LYS A 32 9.37 -13.39 6.65
CA LYS A 32 8.16 -13.70 5.87
C LYS A 32 7.66 -15.13 6.10
N SER A 33 8.57 -16.10 6.19
CA SER A 33 8.27 -17.50 6.51
C SER A 33 7.66 -17.64 7.90
N LEU A 34 8.32 -17.08 8.93
CA LEU A 34 7.84 -17.11 10.32
C LEU A 34 6.44 -16.50 10.43
N HIS A 35 6.19 -15.39 9.75
CA HIS A 35 4.87 -14.77 9.75
C HIS A 35 3.79 -15.64 9.09
N ARG A 36 4.07 -16.24 7.93
CA ARG A 36 3.11 -17.06 7.18
C ARG A 36 2.76 -18.37 7.87
N HIS A 37 3.71 -18.96 8.61
CA HIS A 37 3.52 -20.23 9.32
C HIS A 37 2.98 -20.03 10.76
N GLY A 38 2.32 -18.89 11.04
CA GLY A 38 1.66 -18.63 12.32
C GLY A 38 2.61 -18.22 13.46
N ALA A 39 3.92 -18.18 13.23
CA ALA A 39 4.92 -17.74 14.20
C ALA A 39 5.13 -16.21 14.14
N ARG A 40 4.04 -15.43 14.13
CA ARG A 40 4.08 -13.96 14.02
C ARG A 40 4.91 -13.31 15.14
N SER A 41 4.73 -13.79 16.38
CA SER A 41 5.49 -13.29 17.54
C SER A 41 7.00 -13.44 17.33
N ARG A 42 7.43 -14.58 16.76
CA ARG A 42 8.83 -14.86 16.45
C ARG A 42 9.40 -13.98 15.36
N SER A 43 8.62 -13.70 14.32
CA SER A 43 9.03 -12.73 13.29
C SER A 43 9.28 -11.35 13.91
N GLN A 44 8.36 -10.90 14.77
CA GLN A 44 8.47 -9.60 15.44
C GLN A 44 9.65 -9.56 16.42
N GLU A 45 9.87 -10.64 17.18
CA GLU A 45 11.02 -10.77 18.09
C GLU A 45 12.35 -10.72 17.35
N LEU A 46 12.48 -11.50 16.26
CA LEU A 46 13.69 -11.52 15.45
C LEU A 46 14.00 -10.15 14.85
N PHE A 47 12.98 -9.49 14.29
CA PHE A 47 13.14 -8.15 13.76
C PHE A 47 13.46 -7.12 14.86
N ALA A 48 12.86 -7.27 16.05
CA ALA A 48 13.18 -6.45 17.21
C ALA A 48 14.64 -6.62 17.66
N ALA A 49 15.18 -7.84 17.60
CA ALA A 49 16.57 -8.11 17.90
C ALA A 49 17.52 -7.51 16.85
N MET A 50 17.20 -7.63 15.56
CA MET A 50 17.97 -6.99 14.46
C MET A 50 18.09 -5.48 14.67
N ARG A 51 16.97 -4.79 14.92
CA ARG A 51 16.99 -3.32 15.09
C ARG A 51 17.59 -2.86 16.42
N SER A 52 17.58 -3.69 17.46
CA SER A 52 18.17 -3.34 18.77
C SER A 52 19.68 -3.63 18.85
N ALA A 53 20.21 -4.45 17.94
CA ALA A 53 21.62 -4.78 17.91
C ALA A 53 22.47 -3.62 17.35
N PRO A 54 23.76 -3.52 17.76
CA PRO A 54 24.68 -2.53 17.19
C PRO A 54 24.79 -2.69 15.66
N PRO A 55 24.82 -1.61 14.86
CA PRO A 55 24.91 -1.69 13.41
C PRO A 55 26.12 -2.48 12.89
N ALA A 56 27.24 -2.45 13.64
CA ALA A 56 28.45 -3.20 13.31
C ALA A 56 28.38 -4.70 13.62
N SER A 57 27.32 -5.17 14.29
CA SER A 57 27.14 -6.60 14.59
C SER A 57 26.51 -7.33 13.40
N PRO A 58 26.79 -8.63 13.20
CA PRO A 58 26.17 -9.41 12.11
C PRO A 58 24.65 -9.34 12.12
N LEU A 59 24.03 -9.29 13.31
CA LEU A 59 22.57 -9.21 13.46
C LEU A 59 22.03 -7.80 13.19
N GLY A 60 22.76 -6.76 13.60
CA GLY A 60 22.41 -5.36 13.34
C GLY A 60 22.53 -4.97 11.87
N ALA A 61 23.51 -5.55 11.17
CA ALA A 61 23.70 -5.40 9.72
C ALA A 61 22.54 -5.98 8.90
N LEU A 62 21.67 -6.82 9.48
CA LEU A 62 20.48 -7.34 8.80
C LEU A 62 19.30 -6.38 8.83
N ALA A 63 19.35 -5.33 9.67
CA ALA A 63 18.30 -4.31 9.78
C ALA A 63 18.39 -3.28 8.63
N GLU A 64 18.24 -3.77 7.41
CA GLU A 64 18.31 -3.00 6.16
C GLU A 64 16.95 -2.87 5.46
N LEU A 65 16.92 -2.21 4.31
CA LEU A 65 15.73 -1.92 3.51
C LEU A 65 14.77 -3.12 3.33
N TYR A 66 15.28 -4.31 3.02
CA TYR A 66 14.44 -5.49 2.77
C TYR A 66 13.75 -6.04 4.03
N THR A 67 14.44 -6.06 5.17
CA THR A 67 13.86 -6.51 6.44
C THR A 67 12.87 -5.49 6.97
N TYR A 68 13.16 -4.18 6.86
CA TYR A 68 12.20 -3.11 7.16
C TYR A 68 10.95 -3.18 6.28
N THR A 69 11.10 -3.32 4.96
CA THR A 69 9.97 -3.46 4.03
C THR A 69 9.10 -4.67 4.39
N THR A 70 9.73 -5.78 4.75
CA THR A 70 9.01 -6.99 5.18
C THR A 70 8.29 -6.76 6.51
N ALA A 71 8.94 -6.17 7.50
CA ALA A 71 8.34 -5.88 8.80
C ALA A 71 7.17 -4.88 8.69
N LEU A 72 7.28 -3.87 7.82
CA LEU A 72 6.20 -2.94 7.49
C LEU A 72 4.94 -3.69 7.03
N SER A 73 5.09 -4.63 6.08
CA SER A 73 3.97 -5.44 5.57
C SER A 73 3.31 -6.36 6.61
N GLN A 74 3.96 -6.55 7.77
CA GLN A 74 3.49 -7.41 8.86
C GLN A 74 2.88 -6.59 10.03
N CYS A 75 2.85 -5.27 9.92
CA CYS A 75 2.27 -4.40 10.93
C CYS A 75 0.77 -4.66 11.09
N ALA A 76 0.26 -4.57 12.32
CA ALA A 76 -1.15 -4.80 12.63
C ALA A 76 -2.03 -3.57 12.42
N SER A 77 -1.44 -2.37 12.42
CA SER A 77 -2.16 -1.10 12.32
C SER A 77 -1.35 -0.08 11.53
N ALA A 78 -2.06 0.92 10.98
CA ALA A 78 -1.45 2.05 10.28
C ALA A 78 -0.47 2.82 11.19
N ALA A 79 -0.84 3.04 12.46
CA ALA A 79 0.02 3.70 13.44
C ALA A 79 1.35 2.95 13.67
N GLN A 80 1.29 1.61 13.79
CA GLN A 80 2.49 0.79 13.92
C GLN A 80 3.38 0.89 12.67
N ALA A 81 2.77 0.83 11.48
CA ALA A 81 3.49 0.93 10.22
C ALA A 81 4.15 2.31 10.04
N GLN A 82 3.46 3.40 10.38
CA GLN A 82 4.03 4.75 10.33
C GLN A 82 5.20 4.94 11.30
N ALA A 83 5.06 4.44 12.54
CA ALA A 83 6.13 4.51 13.53
C ALA A 83 7.37 3.75 13.05
N LEU A 84 7.17 2.54 12.51
CA LEU A 84 8.26 1.75 11.97
C LEU A 84 8.91 2.39 10.73
N PHE A 85 8.12 3.03 9.87
CA PHE A 85 8.63 3.75 8.71
C PHE A 85 9.49 4.96 9.11
N ARG A 86 9.05 5.72 10.12
CA ARG A 86 9.85 6.84 10.68
C ARG A 86 11.14 6.34 11.31
N GLU A 87 11.10 5.20 12.01
CA GLU A 87 12.31 4.56 12.57
C GLU A 87 13.31 4.19 11.47
N MET A 88 12.84 3.57 10.37
CA MET A 88 13.66 3.22 9.21
C MET A 88 14.41 4.45 8.67
N VAL A 89 13.70 5.56 8.46
CA VAL A 89 14.30 6.82 7.98
C VAL A 89 15.27 7.40 9.01
N ALA A 90 14.93 7.41 10.30
CA ALA A 90 15.79 7.93 11.37
C ALA A 90 17.11 7.16 11.52
N ARG A 91 17.13 5.89 11.11
CA ARG A 91 18.34 5.05 11.08
C ARG A 91 19.16 5.20 9.80
N GLY A 92 18.75 6.09 8.89
CA GLY A 92 19.42 6.30 7.60
C GLY A 92 19.13 5.20 6.57
N VAL A 93 18.13 4.36 6.79
CA VAL A 93 17.71 3.37 5.79
C VAL A 93 16.76 4.07 4.82
N GLU A 94 17.24 4.35 3.61
CA GLU A 94 16.46 5.09 2.61
C GLU A 94 15.27 4.27 2.08
N PRO A 95 14.04 4.76 2.20
CA PRO A 95 12.86 4.06 1.72
C PRO A 95 12.76 4.14 0.20
N ASN A 96 12.45 2.99 -0.43
CA ASN A 96 12.14 2.90 -1.85
C ASN A 96 10.63 2.71 -2.09
N VAL A 97 10.24 2.57 -3.35
CA VAL A 97 8.85 2.34 -3.76
C VAL A 97 8.20 1.12 -3.08
N HIS A 98 8.98 0.07 -2.76
CA HIS A 98 8.46 -1.12 -2.09
C HIS A 98 8.17 -0.86 -0.62
N ALA A 99 9.01 -0.10 0.09
CA ALA A 99 8.76 0.30 1.47
C ALA A 99 7.51 1.19 1.58
N PHE A 100 7.36 2.16 0.68
CA PHE A 100 6.15 2.99 0.59
C PHE A 100 4.90 2.16 0.25
N SER A 101 5.01 1.22 -0.69
CA SER A 101 3.90 0.32 -1.04
C SER A 101 3.49 -0.58 0.13
N ALA A 102 4.45 -1.08 0.92
CA ALA A 102 4.17 -1.87 2.11
C ALA A 102 3.43 -1.06 3.18
N LEU A 103 3.88 0.17 3.45
CA LEU A 103 3.22 1.11 4.36
C LEU A 103 1.79 1.42 3.87
N LEU A 104 1.65 1.84 2.61
CA LEU A 104 0.36 2.16 2.00
C LEU A 104 -0.59 0.97 2.04
N GLY A 105 -0.10 -0.24 1.79
CA GLY A 105 -0.91 -1.46 1.85
C GLY A 105 -1.54 -1.67 3.23
N VAL A 106 -0.78 -1.46 4.31
CA VAL A 106 -1.30 -1.57 5.69
C VAL A 106 -2.29 -0.45 5.99
N CYS A 107 -1.98 0.80 5.64
CA CYS A 107 -2.86 1.95 5.84
C CYS A 107 -4.20 1.79 5.08
N ALA A 108 -4.13 1.39 3.81
CA ALA A 108 -5.29 1.13 2.97
C ALA A 108 -6.09 -0.09 3.44
N HIS A 109 -5.44 -1.13 3.97
CA HIS A 109 -6.16 -2.26 4.56
C HIS A 109 -6.97 -1.83 5.79
N ALA A 110 -6.37 -0.98 6.64
CA ALA A 110 -7.02 -0.40 7.81
C ALA A 110 -8.09 0.66 7.48
N GLY A 111 -8.17 1.12 6.22
CA GLY A 111 -9.09 2.18 5.80
C GLY A 111 -8.68 3.58 6.28
N ASP A 112 -7.43 3.74 6.73
CA ASP A 112 -6.90 4.99 7.27
C ASP A 112 -6.41 5.89 6.12
N GLU A 113 -7.31 6.72 5.61
CA GLU A 113 -7.01 7.64 4.50
C GLU A 113 -6.03 8.76 4.89
N GLU A 114 -6.00 9.19 6.16
CA GLU A 114 -5.02 10.18 6.62
C GLU A 114 -3.61 9.59 6.58
N ALA A 115 -3.47 8.35 7.03
CA ALA A 115 -2.20 7.64 6.95
C ALA A 115 -1.76 7.38 5.51
N CYS A 116 -2.70 7.04 4.61
CA CYS A 116 -2.42 6.95 3.18
C CYS A 116 -1.96 8.29 2.59
N SER A 117 -2.63 9.39 2.94
CA SER A 117 -2.28 10.74 2.49
C SER A 117 -0.87 11.13 2.94
N TRP A 118 -0.56 10.88 4.22
CA TRP A 118 0.78 11.09 4.76
C TRP A 118 1.84 10.28 4.01
N ALA A 119 1.57 9.01 3.71
CA ALA A 119 2.51 8.14 2.99
C ALA A 119 2.76 8.64 1.57
N LEU A 120 1.71 9.07 0.84
CA LEU A 120 1.84 9.64 -0.51
C LEU A 120 2.60 10.97 -0.52
N SER A 121 2.29 11.86 0.42
CA SER A 121 3.02 13.12 0.58
C SER A 121 4.49 12.89 0.92
N SER A 122 4.78 11.92 1.79
CA SER A 122 6.16 11.52 2.14
C SER A 122 6.89 10.92 0.94
N MET A 123 6.20 10.14 0.11
CA MET A 123 6.74 9.56 -1.11
C MET A 123 7.15 10.64 -2.12
N ALA A 124 6.30 11.66 -2.30
CA ALA A 124 6.60 12.83 -3.13
C ALA A 124 7.78 13.66 -2.57
N ALA A 125 7.82 13.89 -1.25
CA ALA A 125 8.93 14.58 -0.60
C ALA A 125 10.26 13.84 -0.75
N SER A 126 10.23 12.51 -0.73
CA SER A 126 11.39 11.64 -0.99
C SER A 126 11.69 11.45 -2.49
N ARG A 127 10.97 12.12 -3.39
CA ARG A 127 11.11 12.00 -4.85
C ARG A 127 10.99 10.56 -5.38
N VAL A 128 10.22 9.72 -4.70
CA VAL A 128 9.93 8.36 -5.15
C VAL A 128 8.65 8.39 -5.97
N ALA A 129 8.70 7.91 -7.22
CA ALA A 129 7.53 7.90 -8.09
C ALA A 129 6.59 6.72 -7.74
N PRO A 130 5.26 6.94 -7.71
CA PRO A 130 4.28 5.87 -7.56
C PRO A 130 4.34 4.89 -8.74
N ASN A 131 4.08 3.61 -8.47
CA ASN A 131 4.06 2.56 -9.48
C ASN A 131 2.70 1.83 -9.53
N ALA A 132 2.60 0.79 -10.36
CA ALA A 132 1.42 -0.06 -10.46
C ALA A 132 0.91 -0.57 -9.11
N VAL A 133 1.82 -0.96 -8.21
CA VAL A 133 1.45 -1.46 -6.88
C VAL A 133 0.80 -0.34 -6.05
N THR A 134 1.35 0.86 -6.08
CA THR A 134 0.77 2.04 -5.41
C THR A 134 -0.66 2.31 -5.88
N CYS A 135 -0.88 2.29 -7.19
CA CYS A 135 -2.21 2.45 -7.78
C CYS A 135 -3.18 1.36 -7.36
N ASN A 136 -2.75 0.09 -7.44
CA ASN A 136 -3.58 -1.06 -7.09
C ASN A 136 -4.07 -0.98 -5.64
N ILE A 137 -3.20 -0.53 -4.73
CA ILE A 137 -3.55 -0.36 -3.31
C ILE A 137 -4.67 0.69 -3.14
N LEU A 138 -4.57 1.84 -3.83
CA LEU A 138 -5.58 2.89 -3.73
C LEU A 138 -6.88 2.55 -4.46
N VAL A 139 -6.80 1.87 -5.61
CA VAL A 139 -7.97 1.36 -6.32
C VAL A 139 -8.74 0.37 -5.44
N ASP A 140 -8.04 -0.56 -4.79
CA ASP A 140 -8.64 -1.52 -3.86
C ASP A 140 -9.26 -0.82 -2.64
N LEU A 141 -8.59 0.20 -2.09
CA LEU A 141 -9.14 1.03 -1.02
C LEU A 141 -10.47 1.69 -1.43
N TYR A 142 -10.48 2.38 -2.58
CA TYR A 142 -11.69 3.03 -3.08
C TYR A 142 -12.80 2.05 -3.43
N ALA A 143 -12.45 0.91 -4.03
CA ALA A 143 -13.38 -0.16 -4.34
C ALA A 143 -14.06 -0.71 -3.08
N ARG A 144 -13.29 -0.95 -2.00
CA ARG A 144 -13.81 -1.40 -0.70
C ARG A 144 -14.69 -0.35 -0.02
N GLN A 145 -14.43 0.94 -0.25
CA GLN A 145 -15.25 2.04 0.25
C GLN A 145 -16.46 2.38 -0.65
N GLY A 146 -16.66 1.68 -1.78
CA GLY A 146 -17.73 1.97 -2.74
C GLY A 146 -17.51 3.24 -3.58
N ARG A 147 -16.31 3.83 -3.53
CA ARG A 147 -15.90 5.06 -4.21
C ARG A 147 -15.38 4.77 -5.62
N TRP A 148 -16.22 4.13 -6.42
CA TRP A 148 -15.84 3.63 -7.75
C TRP A 148 -15.45 4.75 -8.73
N ARG A 149 -15.96 5.99 -8.55
CA ARG A 149 -15.59 7.13 -9.40
C ARG A 149 -14.13 7.51 -9.22
N GLU A 150 -13.68 7.63 -7.98
CA GLU A 150 -12.27 7.91 -7.67
C GLU A 150 -11.34 6.76 -8.10
N ALA A 151 -11.82 5.50 -8.01
CA ALA A 151 -11.08 4.36 -8.53
C ALA A 151 -10.90 4.43 -10.06
N LEU A 152 -11.94 4.82 -10.79
CA LEU A 152 -11.90 5.00 -12.24
C LEU A 152 -11.03 6.18 -12.68
N ASP A 153 -11.13 7.32 -11.99
CA ASP A 153 -10.29 8.49 -12.27
C ASP A 153 -8.81 8.18 -12.05
N LEU A 154 -8.49 7.44 -10.98
CA LEU A 154 -7.12 6.98 -10.75
C LEU A 154 -6.64 6.05 -11.86
N LEU A 155 -7.46 5.07 -12.27
CA LEU A 155 -7.10 4.13 -13.34
C LEU A 155 -6.85 4.85 -14.67
N SER A 156 -7.75 5.75 -15.07
CA SER A 156 -7.62 6.48 -16.34
C SER A 156 -6.35 7.33 -16.36
N ARG A 157 -6.06 8.05 -15.28
CA ARG A 157 -4.85 8.87 -15.14
C ARG A 157 -3.57 8.05 -15.15
N ALA A 158 -3.58 6.90 -14.49
CA ALA A 158 -2.43 6.02 -14.43
C ALA A 158 -2.15 5.33 -15.78
N LEU A 159 -3.19 5.01 -16.56
CA LEU A 159 -3.06 4.47 -17.92
C LEU A 159 -2.51 5.49 -18.92
N GLN A 160 -2.81 6.78 -18.74
CA GLN A 160 -2.39 7.82 -19.68
C GLN A 160 -0.92 8.25 -19.52
N GLY A 161 -0.29 8.01 -18.35
CA GLY A 161 1.03 8.56 -18.05
C GLY A 161 1.00 10.09 -17.91
N GLY A 162 1.89 10.68 -17.13
CA GLY A 162 1.84 12.12 -16.84
C GLY A 162 2.10 12.98 -18.08
N GLY A 163 1.04 13.55 -18.67
CA GLY A 163 1.16 14.53 -19.75
C GLY A 163 -0.14 14.92 -20.42
N ALA A 164 -1.12 15.43 -19.68
CA ALA A 164 -2.19 16.24 -20.26
C ALA A 164 -2.79 17.21 -19.22
N GLU A 165 -2.06 18.29 -18.93
CA GLU A 165 -2.80 19.55 -18.84
C GLU A 165 -3.09 19.97 -20.29
N GLY A 166 -4.38 20.00 -20.65
CA GLY A 166 -4.82 20.45 -21.98
C GLY A 166 -4.69 19.41 -23.10
N GLY A 167 -5.39 18.28 -22.98
CA GLY A 167 -5.55 17.32 -24.06
C GLY A 167 -6.92 16.68 -23.96
N ASP A 168 -7.81 17.11 -24.85
CA ASP A 168 -9.19 16.68 -24.98
C ASP A 168 -9.30 15.14 -24.97
N LEU A 169 -9.87 14.57 -23.89
CA LEU A 169 -10.53 13.27 -23.99
C LEU A 169 -12.03 13.51 -24.18
N GLY A 170 -12.35 14.11 -25.32
CA GLY A 170 -13.64 14.03 -25.98
C GLY A 170 -13.95 12.59 -26.40
N CYS A 171 -14.15 11.69 -25.43
CA CYS A 171 -14.84 10.41 -25.65
C CYS A 171 -15.38 9.72 -24.39
N LEU A 172 -15.35 10.37 -23.21
CA LEU A 172 -16.42 10.16 -22.23
C LEU A 172 -17.47 11.24 -22.49
N LYS A 173 -18.41 10.95 -23.40
CA LYS A 173 -19.57 11.80 -23.67
C LYS A 173 -20.18 12.27 -22.34
N LYS A 174 -19.99 13.56 -22.06
CA LYS A 174 -20.76 14.33 -21.07
C LYS A 174 -22.23 14.48 -21.48
N GLU A 175 -22.61 13.98 -22.65
CA GLU A 175 -23.97 13.98 -23.16
C GLU A 175 -24.62 12.61 -22.94
N GLU A 176 -25.25 12.47 -21.78
CA GLU A 176 -26.55 11.81 -21.52
C GLU A 176 -26.70 11.62 -20.00
N LEU A 177 -26.66 12.74 -19.28
CA LEU A 177 -27.08 12.86 -17.88
C LEU A 177 -28.43 13.60 -17.82
N GLN A 178 -29.36 13.20 -18.67
CA GLN A 178 -30.76 13.58 -18.55
C GLN A 178 -31.63 12.59 -19.31
N VAL A 179 -32.06 11.51 -18.63
CA VAL A 179 -33.44 11.00 -18.73
C VAL A 179 -33.78 10.25 -17.43
N GLY A 180 -34.62 10.90 -16.62
CA GLY A 180 -35.77 10.33 -15.92
C GLY A 180 -35.65 8.99 -15.19
N GLY A 181 -35.44 9.07 -13.88
CA GLY A 181 -35.87 8.05 -12.93
C GLY A 181 -36.14 8.71 -11.59
N ARG A 182 -37.43 8.83 -11.21
CA ARG A 182 -37.90 9.53 -10.00
C ARG A 182 -37.07 9.20 -8.75
N GLU A 183 -36.30 10.17 -8.28
CA GLU A 183 -35.72 10.15 -6.94
C GLU A 183 -36.79 10.60 -5.93
N HIS A 184 -37.00 9.79 -4.89
CA HIS A 184 -37.66 10.24 -3.66
C HIS A 184 -36.67 11.12 -2.87
N PRO A 185 -37.11 12.24 -2.28
CA PRO A 185 -36.21 13.15 -1.59
C PRO A 185 -35.83 12.54 -0.23
N ALA A 186 -34.61 12.03 -0.12
CA ALA A 186 -33.94 11.89 1.15
C ALA A 186 -33.05 13.12 1.37
N SER A 187 -33.23 13.71 2.54
CA SER A 187 -32.73 14.97 3.09
C SER A 187 -31.28 15.37 2.75
N PRO A 188 -30.99 16.68 2.63
CA PRO A 188 -29.66 17.20 2.40
C PRO A 188 -28.93 17.43 3.73
N THR A 189 -28.09 16.48 4.13
CA THR A 189 -27.00 16.70 5.11
C THR A 189 -25.83 15.83 4.68
N SER A 190 -24.85 16.34 3.94
CA SER A 190 -23.80 17.19 4.47
C SER A 190 -22.92 17.67 3.31
N HIS A 191 -22.44 18.89 3.47
CA HIS A 191 -21.53 19.60 2.58
C HIS A 191 -20.33 18.74 2.10
N PRO A 192 -19.77 19.04 0.91
CA PRO A 192 -18.45 18.55 0.54
C PRO A 192 -17.47 19.11 1.58
N SER A 193 -16.89 18.22 2.40
CA SER A 193 -15.83 18.62 3.32
C SER A 193 -14.65 19.13 2.48
N ALA A 194 -14.49 20.45 2.50
CA ALA A 194 -13.44 21.22 1.81
C ALA A 194 -12.03 20.99 2.40
N GLY A 195 -11.68 19.74 2.75
CA GLY A 195 -10.41 19.41 3.42
C GLY A 195 -9.76 18.09 3.02
N ARG A 196 -10.38 17.26 2.18
CA ARG A 196 -9.79 15.97 1.75
C ARG A 196 -9.50 16.00 0.25
N ALA A 197 -8.36 16.58 -0.13
CA ALA A 197 -7.82 16.36 -1.47
C ALA A 197 -7.78 14.84 -1.71
N ALA A 198 -8.42 14.38 -2.78
CA ALA A 198 -8.52 12.95 -3.04
C ALA A 198 -7.11 12.36 -3.17
N LEU A 199 -6.83 11.22 -2.51
CA LEU A 199 -5.48 10.61 -2.47
C LEU A 199 -4.86 10.46 -3.87
N HIS A 200 -5.66 10.07 -4.87
CA HIS A 200 -5.24 9.96 -6.26
C HIS A 200 -4.79 11.29 -6.88
N ALA A 201 -5.25 12.45 -6.39
CA ALA A 201 -4.82 13.76 -6.86
C ALA A 201 -3.34 14.05 -6.52
N GLN A 202 -2.79 13.41 -5.49
CA GLN A 202 -1.39 13.55 -5.10
C GLN A 202 -0.44 12.74 -6.00
N LEU A 203 -0.97 11.82 -6.81
CA LEU A 203 -0.18 10.95 -7.66
C LEU A 203 0.22 11.65 -8.97
N ARG A 204 1.52 11.62 -9.25
CA ARG A 204 2.15 12.04 -10.51
C ARG A 204 2.84 10.81 -11.11
N PHE A 205 2.37 10.37 -12.28
CA PHE A 205 2.96 9.24 -12.99
C PHE A 205 3.96 9.75 -14.01
N ALA A 206 5.18 9.19 -14.02
CA ALA A 206 6.17 9.52 -15.03
C ALA A 206 5.91 8.79 -16.35
N GLU A 207 5.30 7.61 -16.29
CA GLU A 207 5.05 6.71 -17.42
C GLU A 207 3.66 6.08 -17.27
N PRO A 208 3.04 5.64 -18.38
CA PRO A 208 1.85 4.81 -18.36
C PRO A 208 2.05 3.56 -17.50
N VAL A 209 1.08 3.27 -16.64
CA VAL A 209 1.12 2.15 -15.70
C VAL A 209 0.31 0.99 -16.27
N ALA A 210 0.97 -0.13 -16.55
CA ALA A 210 0.28 -1.37 -16.90
C ALA A 210 -0.36 -2.00 -15.64
N PHE A 211 -1.65 -2.29 -15.73
CA PHE A 211 -2.42 -2.89 -14.65
C PHE A 211 -2.62 -4.39 -14.86
N GLU A 212 -2.63 -5.14 -13.75
CA GLU A 212 -3.00 -6.55 -13.74
C GLU A 212 -4.53 -6.72 -13.72
N THR A 213 -5.03 -7.88 -14.16
CA THR A 213 -6.48 -8.21 -14.19
C THR A 213 -7.17 -7.95 -12.85
N ARG A 214 -6.48 -8.21 -11.73
CA ARG A 214 -7.02 -7.99 -10.38
C ARG A 214 -7.46 -6.55 -10.11
N THR A 215 -6.78 -5.57 -10.70
CA THR A 215 -7.11 -4.16 -10.51
C THR A 215 -8.44 -3.82 -11.18
N TYR A 216 -8.67 -4.37 -12.38
CA TYR A 216 -9.93 -4.23 -13.10
C TYR A 216 -11.06 -4.97 -12.38
N ASP A 217 -10.81 -6.19 -11.89
CA ASP A 217 -11.79 -6.97 -11.12
C ASP A 217 -12.24 -6.24 -9.85
N ALA A 218 -11.33 -5.54 -9.15
CA ALA A 218 -11.68 -4.76 -7.96
C ALA A 218 -12.67 -3.63 -8.30
N VAL A 219 -12.46 -2.94 -9.42
CA VAL A 219 -13.35 -1.86 -9.87
C VAL A 219 -14.68 -2.41 -10.39
N LEU A 220 -14.66 -3.48 -11.19
CA LEU A 220 -15.86 -4.18 -11.64
C LEU A 220 -16.69 -4.67 -10.44
N GLY A 221 -16.03 -5.22 -9.42
CA GLY A 221 -16.66 -5.64 -8.18
C GLY A 221 -17.32 -4.46 -7.43
N ALA A 222 -16.65 -3.31 -7.38
CA ALA A 222 -17.22 -2.09 -6.78
C ALA A 222 -18.42 -1.56 -7.56
N LEU A 223 -18.35 -1.52 -8.90
CA LEU A 223 -19.43 -1.10 -9.79
C LEU A 223 -20.64 -2.04 -9.70
N SER A 224 -20.40 -3.35 -9.65
CA SER A 224 -21.45 -4.36 -9.47
C SER A 224 -22.18 -4.17 -8.14
N LYS A 225 -21.43 -4.02 -7.03
CA LYS A 225 -22.00 -3.74 -5.70
C LYS A 225 -22.80 -2.44 -5.64
N ALA A 226 -22.41 -1.44 -6.43
CA ALA A 226 -23.12 -0.17 -6.55
C ALA A 226 -24.36 -0.23 -7.49
N GLY A 227 -24.67 -1.38 -8.08
CA GLY A 227 -25.76 -1.52 -9.06
C GLY A 227 -25.47 -0.83 -10.41
N ARG A 228 -24.20 -0.49 -10.68
CA ARG A 228 -23.74 0.27 -11.84
C ARG A 228 -23.19 -0.64 -12.95
N ALA A 229 -23.79 -1.81 -13.15
CA ALA A 229 -23.35 -2.78 -14.15
C ALA A 229 -23.27 -2.19 -15.58
N ARG A 230 -24.15 -1.22 -15.91
CA ARG A 230 -24.12 -0.52 -17.19
C ARG A 230 -22.87 0.36 -17.38
N GLU A 231 -22.30 0.89 -16.30
CA GLU A 231 -21.07 1.67 -16.38
C GLU A 231 -19.84 0.78 -16.47
N ALA A 232 -19.86 -0.39 -15.81
CA ALA A 232 -18.83 -1.39 -15.97
C ALA A 232 -18.62 -1.78 -17.44
N VAL A 233 -19.71 -2.02 -18.18
CA VAL A 233 -19.70 -2.36 -19.63
C VAL A 233 -19.29 -1.18 -20.52
N ARG A 234 -19.44 0.06 -20.04
CA ARG A 234 -19.01 1.26 -20.80
C ARG A 234 -17.52 1.55 -20.65
N VAL A 235 -16.94 1.16 -19.54
CA VAL A 235 -15.55 1.44 -19.19
C VAL A 235 -14.60 0.33 -19.63
N PHE A 236 -15.05 -0.93 -19.59
CA PHE A 236 -14.28 -2.14 -19.91
C PHE A 236 -14.91 -2.89 -21.08
#